data_AF-A0A5E4KGL9-F1
#
_entry.id   AF-A0A5E4KGL9-F1
#
_cell.length_a   1.000
_cell.length_b   1.000
_cell.length_c   1.000
_cell.angle_alpha   90.00
_cell.angle_beta   90.00
_cell.angle_gamma   90.00
#
_symmetry.space_group_name_H-M   'P 1'
#
loop_
_entity.id
_entity.type
_entity.pdbx_description
1 polymer ?
#
loop_
_entity_poly.entity_id
_entity_poly.type
_entity_poly.pdbx_seq_one_letter_code
_entity_poly.pdbx_strand_id
1 'polypeptide(L)'
;MKNEIKYNSCWYNRLQSAIYFLAFLTYGIGDSLTSLWMSEQYGIIREANPILRYIILNFSPSTYLEFKISLTLVILLAIFFIQINSKEPVYWTVNGCLISFVITGTLATVLNIRAGRNEAVFLSPEQVIFLFLILVFLLTSIGEEIDKRTQPIIKPFIDCLSNDIRTILALIINLFKKKS
;
A
#
# COMPACT_ATOMS: atom_id res chain seq x y z
N MET A 1 -23.33 3.96 -35.82
CA MET A 1 -23.24 3.81 -34.35
C MET A 1 -22.37 2.61 -34.05
N LYS A 2 -21.12 2.83 -33.62
CA LYS A 2 -20.29 1.74 -33.07
C LYS A 2 -20.94 1.37 -31.73
N ASN A 3 -21.46 0.15 -31.63
CA ASN A 3 -21.76 -0.46 -30.34
C ASN A 3 -20.42 -0.64 -29.61
N GLU A 4 -19.99 0.38 -28.89
CA GLU A 4 -18.96 0.21 -27.88
C GLU A 4 -19.57 -0.67 -26.80
N ILE A 5 -19.18 -1.95 -26.83
CA ILE A 5 -19.40 -2.86 -25.72
C ILE A 5 -18.70 -2.20 -24.52
N LYS A 6 -19.45 -1.44 -23.71
CA LYS A 6 -19.00 -0.93 -22.42
C LYS A 6 -18.72 -2.14 -21.53
N TYR A 7 -17.52 -2.68 -21.66
CA TYR A 7 -17.03 -3.78 -20.87
C TYR A 7 -16.80 -3.27 -19.45
N ASN A 8 -17.89 -3.24 -18.67
CA ASN A 8 -17.91 -2.72 -17.30
C ASN A 8 -17.30 -3.75 -16.34
N SER A 9 -15.98 -3.90 -16.40
CA SER A 9 -15.20 -4.82 -15.58
C SER A 9 -14.92 -4.24 -14.19
N CYS A 10 -15.11 -5.05 -13.15
CA CYS A 10 -14.70 -4.77 -11.77
C CYS A 10 -13.17 -4.78 -11.57
N TRP A 11 -12.41 -4.93 -12.66
CA TRP A 11 -10.95 -4.94 -12.69
C TRP A 11 -10.33 -3.74 -11.97
N TYR A 12 -10.83 -2.53 -12.20
CA TYR A 12 -10.30 -1.32 -11.56
C TYR A 12 -10.33 -1.41 -10.03
N ASN A 13 -11.46 -1.84 -9.45
CA ASN A 13 -11.59 -2.03 -8.01
C ASN A 13 -10.66 -3.12 -7.49
N ARG A 14 -10.53 -4.24 -8.21
CA ARG A 14 -9.66 -5.35 -7.82
C ARG A 14 -8.18 -4.95 -7.85
N LEU A 15 -7.75 -4.29 -8.91
CA LEU A 15 -6.38 -3.81 -9.06
C LEU A 15 -6.04 -2.81 -7.95
N GLN A 16 -6.88 -1.80 -7.75
CA GLN A 16 -6.64 -0.79 -6.72
C GLN A 16 -6.66 -1.40 -5.31
N SER A 17 -7.58 -2.32 -5.02
CA SER A 17 -7.60 -3.05 -3.73
C SER A 17 -6.31 -3.84 -3.52
N ALA A 18 -5.80 -4.50 -4.57
CA ALA A 18 -4.52 -5.20 -4.50
C ALA A 18 -3.36 -4.25 -4.22
N ILE A 19 -3.35 -3.06 -4.83
CA ILE A 19 -2.29 -2.06 -4.58
C ILE A 19 -2.39 -1.51 -3.16
N TYR A 20 -3.58 -1.20 -2.64
CA TYR A 20 -3.78 -0.82 -1.23
C TYR A 20 -3.24 -1.89 -0.28
N PHE A 21 -3.58 -3.16 -0.54
CA PHE A 21 -3.11 -4.28 0.26
C PHE A 21 -1.59 -4.43 0.20
N LEU A 22 -0.98 -4.31 -0.98
CA LEU A 22 0.48 -4.35 -1.13
C LEU A 22 1.15 -3.16 -0.42
N ALA A 23 0.58 -1.96 -0.49
CA ALA A 23 1.11 -0.80 0.22
C ALA A 23 1.07 -1.03 1.73
N PHE A 24 -0.04 -1.57 2.25
CA PHE A 24 -0.15 -1.94 3.67
C PHE A 24 0.85 -3.03 4.07
N LEU A 25 1.01 -4.08 3.25
CA LEU A 25 1.94 -5.17 3.53
C LEU A 25 3.40 -4.70 3.54
N THR A 26 3.79 -3.88 2.58
CA THR A 26 5.20 -3.48 2.40
C THR A 26 5.58 -2.30 3.29
N TYR A 27 4.84 -1.20 3.19
CA TYR A 27 5.11 0.04 3.93
C TYR A 27 4.63 -0.04 5.39
N GLY A 28 3.54 -0.77 5.66
CA GLY A 28 3.05 -0.97 7.02
C GLY A 28 3.77 -2.13 7.71
N ILE A 29 3.39 -3.36 7.37
CA ILE A 29 3.84 -4.55 8.11
C ILE A 29 5.34 -4.82 7.87
N GLY A 30 5.79 -4.85 6.62
CA GLY A 30 7.15 -5.19 6.23
C GLY A 30 8.18 -4.26 6.85
N ASP A 31 8.01 -2.96 6.64
CA ASP A 31 8.88 -1.95 7.24
C ASP A 31 8.85 -2.03 8.77
N SER A 32 7.68 -2.09 9.41
CA SER A 32 7.56 -2.14 10.89
C SER A 32 8.28 -3.34 11.50
N LEU A 33 8.04 -4.55 10.96
CA LEU A 33 8.66 -5.77 11.48
C LEU A 33 10.18 -5.76 11.27
N THR A 34 10.63 -5.35 10.08
CA THR A 34 12.06 -5.39 9.76
C THR A 34 12.86 -4.30 10.45
N SER A 35 12.27 -3.12 10.67
CA SER A 35 12.89 -2.02 11.43
C SER A 35 12.99 -2.34 12.92
N LEU A 36 11.96 -2.98 13.50
CA LEU A 36 12.05 -3.51 14.87
C LEU A 36 13.16 -4.56 14.98
N TRP A 37 13.14 -5.56 14.09
CA TRP A 37 14.15 -6.61 14.05
C TRP A 37 15.58 -6.04 13.91
N MET A 38 15.78 -5.08 13.00
CA MET A 38 17.05 -4.37 12.85
C MET A 38 17.48 -3.71 14.17
N SER A 39 16.55 -3.06 14.87
CA SER A 39 16.82 -2.36 16.13
C SER A 39 17.18 -3.33 17.26
N GLU A 40 16.58 -4.52 17.29
CA GLU A 40 16.94 -5.60 18.22
C GLU A 40 18.34 -6.16 17.95
N GLN A 41 18.72 -6.32 16.68
CA GLN A 41 20.03 -6.90 16.31
C GLN A 41 21.19 -5.92 16.45
N TYR A 42 21.00 -4.66 16.02
CA TYR A 42 22.10 -3.69 15.88
C TYR A 42 21.98 -2.47 16.80
N GLY A 43 20.98 -2.47 17.66
CA GLY A 43 20.71 -1.39 18.58
C GLY A 43 19.86 -0.28 17.96
N ILE A 44 19.17 0.42 18.86
CA ILE A 44 18.16 1.45 18.55
C ILE A 44 18.74 2.66 17.83
N ILE A 45 20.07 2.87 17.89
CA ILE A 45 20.77 3.98 17.21
C ILE A 45 20.61 3.90 15.69
N ARG A 46 20.36 2.71 15.13
CA ARG A 46 20.13 2.53 13.68
C ARG A 46 18.74 2.94 13.21
N GLU A 47 17.77 3.12 14.10
CA GLU A 47 16.49 3.74 13.74
C GLU A 47 16.73 5.25 13.51
N ALA A 48 16.56 5.69 12.27
CA ALA A 48 16.87 7.07 11.88
C ALA A 48 15.87 8.07 12.46
N ASN A 49 14.63 7.63 12.69
CA ASN A 49 13.58 8.52 13.15
C ASN A 49 13.66 8.72 14.69
N PRO A 50 13.89 9.95 15.19
CA PRO A 50 14.05 10.20 16.62
C PRO A 50 12.77 9.94 17.44
N ILE A 51 11.59 10.12 16.85
CA ILE A 51 10.30 9.83 17.50
C ILE A 51 10.17 8.32 17.69
N LEU A 52 10.48 7.56 16.64
CA LEU A 52 10.45 6.10 16.70
C LEU A 52 11.47 5.54 17.69
N ARG A 53 12.68 6.10 17.72
CA ARG A 53 13.68 5.79 18.75
C ARG A 53 13.17 6.03 20.16
N TYR A 54 12.50 7.17 20.39
CA TYR A 54 11.89 7.48 21.68
C TYR A 54 10.85 6.43 22.07
N ILE A 55 10.01 5.99 21.13
CA ILE A 55 9.01 4.94 21.37
C ILE A 55 9.69 3.63 21.77
N ILE A 56 10.71 3.18 21.04
CA ILE A 56 11.41 1.92 21.35
C ILE A 56 12.11 1.99 22.73
N LEU A 57 12.67 3.15 23.10
CA LEU A 57 13.40 3.32 24.37
C LEU A 57 12.48 3.39 25.60
N ASN A 58 11.27 3.93 25.46
CA ASN A 58 10.38 4.23 26.59
C ASN A 58 9.17 3.29 26.68
N PHE A 59 8.88 2.53 25.63
CA PHE A 59 7.72 1.65 25.54
C PHE A 59 8.11 0.26 25.06
N SER A 60 7.12 -0.63 24.97
CA SER A 60 7.33 -2.01 24.54
C SER A 60 7.53 -2.14 23.02
N PRO A 61 8.21 -3.20 22.54
CA PRO A 61 8.30 -3.52 21.12
C PRO A 61 6.93 -3.64 20.42
N SER A 62 5.90 -4.12 21.12
CA SER A 62 4.53 -4.18 20.57
C SER A 62 3.95 -2.78 20.36
N THR A 63 4.19 -1.84 21.28
CA THR A 63 3.77 -0.43 21.12
C THR A 63 4.41 0.21 19.88
N TYR A 64 5.68 -0.12 19.58
CA TYR A 64 6.34 0.34 18.36
C TYR A 64 5.64 -0.17 17.09
N LEU A 65 5.34 -1.47 17.03
CA LEU A 65 4.64 -2.07 15.90
C LEU A 65 3.23 -1.51 15.74
N GLU A 66 2.47 -1.45 16.83
CA GLU A 66 1.11 -0.91 16.84
C GLU A 66 1.11 0.54 16.35
N PHE A 67 2.06 1.36 16.80
CA PHE A 67 2.17 2.75 16.37
C PHE A 67 2.43 2.87 14.86
N LYS A 68 3.45 2.16 14.32
CA LYS A 68 3.75 2.24 12.89
C LYS A 68 2.61 1.70 12.03
N ILE A 69 2.06 0.53 12.37
CA ILE A 69 0.97 -0.08 11.61
C ILE A 69 -0.27 0.83 11.64
N SER A 70 -0.61 1.41 12.79
CA SER A 70 -1.72 2.35 12.91
C SER A 70 -1.49 3.61 12.10
N LEU A 71 -0.28 4.16 12.11
CA LEU A 71 0.08 5.32 11.29
C LEU A 71 -0.08 5.02 9.79
N THR A 72 0.38 3.85 9.33
CA THR A 72 0.15 3.42 7.94
C THR A 72 -1.33 3.30 7.62
N LEU A 73 -2.13 2.69 8.50
CA LEU A 73 -3.58 2.59 8.30
C LEU A 73 -4.22 3.97 8.18
N VAL A 74 -3.87 4.92 9.05
CA VAL A 74 -4.38 6.30 8.99
C VAL A 74 -4.03 6.96 7.66
N ILE A 75 -2.79 6.81 7.17
CA ILE A 75 -2.36 7.36 5.89
C ILE A 75 -3.14 6.75 4.73
N LEU A 76 -3.27 5.42 4.68
CA LEU A 76 -4.00 4.74 3.61
C LEU A 76 -5.50 5.07 3.64
N LEU A 77 -6.08 5.22 4.83
CA LEU A 77 -7.46 5.69 4.99
C LEU A 77 -7.64 7.12 4.50
N ALA A 78 -6.68 8.01 4.78
CA ALA A 78 -6.72 9.38 4.27
C ALA A 78 -6.73 9.40 2.73
N ILE A 79 -5.88 8.60 2.08
CA ILE A 79 -5.86 8.45 0.61
C ILE A 79 -7.21 7.93 0.11
N PHE A 80 -7.78 6.93 0.78
CA PHE A 80 -9.09 6.38 0.44
C PHE A 80 -10.20 7.44 0.56
N PHE A 81 -10.24 8.23 1.63
CA PHE A 81 -11.21 9.30 1.78
C PHE A 81 -11.05 10.40 0.74
N ILE A 82 -9.82 10.76 0.37
CA ILE A 82 -9.57 11.70 -0.73
C ILE A 82 -10.17 11.16 -2.04
N GLN A 83 -9.97 9.88 -2.31
CA GLN A 83 -10.50 9.24 -3.52
C GLN A 83 -12.04 9.28 -3.58
N ILE A 84 -12.73 8.90 -2.50
CA ILE A 84 -14.20 8.80 -2.52
C ILE A 84 -14.86 10.19 -2.59
N ASN A 85 -14.23 11.20 -1.98
CA ASN A 85 -14.75 12.57 -1.96
C ASN A 85 -14.33 13.40 -3.18
N SER A 86 -13.48 12.86 -4.06
CA SER A 86 -13.05 13.54 -5.26
C SER A 86 -14.22 13.68 -6.25
N LYS A 87 -14.41 14.90 -6.77
CA LYS A 87 -15.35 15.18 -7.87
C LYS A 87 -14.76 14.84 -9.23
N GLU A 88 -13.43 14.74 -9.31
CA GLU A 88 -12.69 14.42 -10.52
C GLU A 88 -12.24 12.96 -10.53
N PRO A 89 -12.07 12.34 -11.71
CA PRO A 89 -11.48 11.00 -11.81
C PRO A 89 -10.04 11.06 -11.29
N VAL A 90 -9.76 10.35 -10.20
CA VAL A 90 -8.44 10.32 -9.53
C VAL A 90 -7.89 8.90 -9.40
N TYR A 91 -8.37 7.98 -10.21
CA TYR A 91 -8.06 6.55 -10.06
C TYR A 91 -6.58 6.26 -10.27
N TRP A 92 -6.02 6.73 -11.40
CA TRP A 92 -4.61 6.53 -11.71
C TRP A 92 -3.72 7.40 -10.84
N THR A 93 -4.18 8.59 -10.47
CA THR A 93 -3.50 9.48 -9.52
C THR A 93 -3.31 8.78 -8.17
N VAL A 94 -4.38 8.21 -7.61
CA VAL A 94 -4.34 7.45 -6.35
C VAL A 94 -3.47 6.21 -6.49
N ASN A 95 -3.60 5.46 -7.59
CA ASN A 95 -2.74 4.30 -7.80
C ASN A 95 -1.25 4.68 -7.91
N GLY A 96 -0.92 5.80 -8.55
CA GLY A 96 0.45 6.32 -8.59
C GLY A 96 0.99 6.62 -7.20
N CYS A 97 0.18 7.27 -6.35
CA CYS A 97 0.49 7.48 -4.94
C CYS A 97 0.73 6.13 -4.23
N LEU A 98 -0.20 5.18 -4.31
CA LEU A 98 -0.06 3.89 -3.62
C LEU A 98 1.13 3.05 -4.12
N ILE A 99 1.43 3.08 -5.42
CA ILE A 99 2.61 2.41 -6.00
C ILE A 99 3.89 2.99 -5.41
N SER A 100 3.96 4.30 -5.15
CA SER A 100 5.13 4.90 -4.48
C SER A 100 5.33 4.33 -3.06
N PHE A 101 4.25 4.10 -2.30
CA PHE A 101 4.30 3.41 -1.01
C PHE A 101 4.78 1.96 -1.15
N VAL A 102 4.31 1.22 -2.16
CA VAL A 102 4.76 -0.16 -2.41
C VAL A 102 6.26 -0.22 -2.68
N ILE A 103 6.74 0.62 -3.60
CA ILE A 103 8.16 0.62 -4.01
C ILE A 103 9.04 1.00 -2.82
N THR A 104 8.72 2.09 -2.14
CA THR A 104 9.54 2.59 -1.03
C THR A 104 9.42 1.76 0.23
N GLY A 105 8.25 1.20 0.54
CA GLY A 105 8.05 0.25 1.62
C GLY A 105 8.83 -1.05 1.40
N THR A 106 8.84 -1.55 0.16
CA THR A 106 9.68 -2.71 -0.21
C THR A 106 11.16 -2.39 -0.05
N LEU A 107 11.59 -1.21 -0.53
CA LEU A 107 12.98 -0.77 -0.40
C LEU A 107 13.40 -0.62 1.07
N ALA A 108 12.58 0.01 1.91
CA ALA A 108 12.82 0.15 3.34
C ALA A 108 12.95 -1.21 4.02
N THR A 109 12.04 -2.15 3.70
CA THR A 109 12.09 -3.54 4.19
C THR A 109 13.44 -4.20 3.85
N VAL A 110 13.89 -4.08 2.60
CA VAL A 110 15.18 -4.65 2.16
C VAL A 110 16.37 -3.98 2.87
N LEU A 111 16.35 -2.66 3.03
CA LEU A 111 17.42 -1.92 3.70
C LEU A 111 17.49 -2.26 5.19
N ASN A 112 16.35 -2.39 5.87
CA ASN A 112 16.28 -2.84 7.26
C ASN A 112 16.82 -4.27 7.42
N ILE A 113 16.46 -5.19 6.51
CA ILE A 113 16.99 -6.56 6.52
C ILE A 113 18.52 -6.56 6.38
N ARG A 114 19.05 -5.79 5.43
CA ARG A 114 20.51 -5.67 5.25
C ARG A 114 21.18 -5.08 6.48
N ALA A 115 20.63 -4.00 7.01
CA ALA A 115 21.16 -3.34 8.20
C ALA A 115 21.17 -4.29 9.42
N GLY A 116 20.11 -5.07 9.64
CA GLY A 116 20.06 -6.04 10.73
C GLY A 116 20.98 -7.25 10.53
N ARG A 117 21.38 -7.57 9.28
CA ARG A 117 22.43 -8.57 8.97
C ARG A 117 23.85 -8.01 9.00
N ASN A 118 24.02 -6.73 9.34
CA ASN A 118 25.27 -6.00 9.20
C ASN A 118 25.84 -5.95 7.77
N GLU A 119 24.99 -6.08 6.76
CA GLU A 119 25.38 -5.92 5.38
C GLU A 119 25.49 -4.42 5.02
N ALA A 120 26.27 -4.11 3.98
CA ALA A 120 26.36 -2.76 3.47
C ALA A 120 24.99 -2.27 2.98
N VAL A 121 24.51 -1.18 3.58
CA VAL A 121 23.29 -0.48 3.19
C VAL A 121 23.65 0.50 2.08
N PHE A 122 22.97 0.39 0.93
CA PHE A 122 23.34 1.13 -0.28
C PHE A 122 22.59 2.48 -0.41
N LEU A 123 21.60 2.73 0.45
CA LEU A 123 20.89 4.01 0.54
C LEU A 123 20.72 4.42 1.99
N SER A 124 20.99 5.68 2.29
CA SER A 124 20.69 6.25 3.60
C SER A 124 19.17 6.46 3.79
N PRO A 125 18.67 6.52 5.03
CA PRO A 125 17.27 6.80 5.31
C PRO A 125 16.75 8.08 4.65
N GLU A 126 17.55 9.14 4.62
CA GLU A 126 17.23 10.42 3.98
C GLU A 126 17.07 10.27 2.46
N GLN A 127 17.92 9.46 1.83
CA GLN A 127 17.82 9.16 0.40
C GLN A 127 16.55 8.37 0.08
N VAL A 128 16.11 7.46 0.96
CA VAL A 128 14.84 6.74 0.80
C VAL A 128 13.65 7.68 0.90
N ILE A 129 13.66 8.63 1.85
CA ILE A 129 12.61 9.66 1.98
C ILE A 129 12.58 10.53 0.72
N PHE A 130 13.74 10.98 0.25
CA PHE A 130 13.82 11.80 -0.95
C PHE A 130 13.31 11.05 -2.19
N LEU A 131 13.67 9.77 -2.33
CA LEU A 131 13.15 8.91 -3.39
C LEU A 131 11.63 8.73 -3.28
N PHE A 132 11.08 8.56 -2.08
CA PHE A 132 9.64 8.49 -1.86
C PHE A 132 8.94 9.75 -2.37
N LEU A 133 9.43 10.94 -1.99
CA LEU A 133 8.84 12.21 -2.44
C LEU A 133 8.89 12.38 -3.96
N ILE A 134 10.01 12.01 -4.59
CA ILE A 134 10.13 12.01 -6.06
C ILE A 134 9.13 11.05 -6.70
N LEU A 135 9.03 9.83 -6.19
CA LEU A 135 8.13 8.81 -6.73
C LEU A 135 6.66 9.22 -6.57
N VAL A 136 6.28 9.77 -5.41
CA VAL A 136 4.94 10.33 -5.21
C VAL A 136 4.67 11.35 -6.30
N PHE A 137 5.52 12.39 -6.42
CA PHE A 137 5.33 13.47 -7.39
C PHE A 137 5.21 12.94 -8.82
N LEU A 138 6.18 12.16 -9.29
CA LEU A 138 6.20 11.64 -10.66
C LEU A 138 5.00 10.75 -10.96
N LEU A 139 4.71 9.78 -10.09
CA LEU A 139 3.65 8.80 -10.33
C LEU A 139 2.27 9.42 -10.20
N THR A 140 2.06 10.38 -9.28
CA THR A 140 0.79 11.12 -9.21
C THR A 140 0.58 12.00 -10.43
N SER A 141 1.62 12.69 -10.93
CA SER A 141 1.50 13.54 -12.13
C SER A 141 1.23 12.72 -13.38
N ILE A 142 1.90 11.56 -13.53
CA ILE A 142 1.59 10.62 -14.62
C ILE A 142 0.15 10.10 -14.48
N GLY A 143 -0.27 9.75 -13.26
CA GLY A 143 -1.61 9.28 -12.97
C GLY A 143 -2.69 10.31 -13.34
N GLU A 144 -2.47 11.57 -12.96
CA GLU A 144 -3.36 12.70 -13.26
C GLU A 144 -3.54 12.88 -14.77
N GLU A 145 -2.45 12.80 -15.55
CA GLU A 145 -2.52 12.92 -17.00
C GLU A 145 -3.30 11.75 -17.64
N ILE A 146 -3.16 10.53 -17.11
CA ILE A 146 -3.93 9.37 -17.58
C ILE A 146 -5.40 9.54 -17.21
N ASP A 147 -5.71 9.98 -15.99
CA ASP A 147 -7.07 10.22 -15.51
C ASP A 147 -7.80 11.25 -16.39
N LYS A 148 -7.14 12.36 -16.74
CA LYS A 148 -7.67 13.39 -17.66
C LYS A 148 -8.02 12.85 -19.04
N ARG A 149 -7.21 11.91 -19.55
CA ARG A 149 -7.37 11.33 -20.90
C ARG A 149 -8.39 10.19 -20.96
N THR A 150 -8.46 9.37 -19.91
CA THR A 150 -9.22 8.11 -19.94
C THR A 150 -10.56 8.19 -19.25
N GLN A 151 -10.73 9.08 -18.26
CA GLN A 151 -11.96 9.26 -17.48
C GLN A 151 -12.66 7.93 -17.14
N PRO A 152 -11.97 7.02 -16.41
CA PRO A 152 -12.48 5.67 -16.23
C PRO A 152 -13.80 5.68 -15.45
N ILE A 153 -14.84 5.06 -16.01
CA ILE A 153 -16.12 4.85 -15.32
C ILE A 153 -15.96 3.65 -14.39
N ILE A 154 -15.77 3.92 -13.10
CA ILE A 154 -15.55 2.89 -12.08
C ILE A 154 -16.88 2.55 -11.41
N LYS A 155 -17.22 1.26 -11.39
CA LYS A 155 -18.39 0.77 -10.65
C LYS A 155 -18.19 0.96 -9.15
N PRO A 156 -19.28 1.18 -8.39
CA PRO A 156 -19.22 1.19 -6.94
C PRO A 156 -18.52 -0.06 -6.39
N PHE A 157 -17.62 0.14 -5.43
CA PHE A 157 -16.85 -0.95 -4.82
C PHE A 157 -17.75 -2.07 -4.27
N ILE A 158 -18.84 -1.69 -3.60
CA ILE A 158 -19.80 -2.62 -2.99
C ILE A 158 -20.44 -3.56 -4.03
N ASP A 159 -20.77 -3.05 -5.21
CA ASP A 159 -21.38 -3.86 -6.28
C ASP A 159 -20.40 -4.94 -6.76
N CYS A 160 -19.13 -4.55 -6.93
CA CYS A 160 -18.07 -5.47 -7.34
C CYS A 160 -17.76 -6.50 -6.25
N LEU A 161 -17.67 -6.08 -5.00
CA LEU A 161 -17.43 -6.97 -3.87
C LEU A 161 -18.57 -7.99 -3.69
N SER A 162 -19.82 -7.55 -3.80
CA SER A 162 -21.00 -8.42 -3.71
C SER A 162 -20.99 -9.48 -4.82
N ASN A 163 -20.65 -9.10 -6.05
CA ASN A 163 -20.51 -10.03 -7.16
C ASN A 163 -19.40 -11.06 -6.95
N ASP A 164 -18.27 -10.63 -6.39
CA ASP A 164 -17.13 -11.49 -6.10
C ASP A 164 -17.46 -12.51 -5.00
N ILE A 165 -18.13 -12.06 -3.92
CA ILE A 165 -18.62 -12.93 -2.84
C ILE A 165 -19.60 -13.98 -3.38
N ARG A 166 -20.57 -13.57 -4.21
CA ARG A 166 -21.54 -14.51 -4.83
C ARG A 166 -20.84 -15.58 -5.67
N THR A 167 -19.84 -15.17 -6.45
CA THR A 167 -19.06 -16.09 -7.31
C THR A 167 -18.27 -17.10 -6.46
N ILE A 168 -17.62 -16.64 -5.40
CA ILE A 168 -16.86 -17.49 -4.47
C ILE A 168 -17.81 -18.48 -3.77
N LEU A 169 -18.95 -18.02 -3.25
CA LEU A 169 -19.94 -18.88 -2.61
C LEU A 169 -20.48 -19.95 -3.56
N ALA A 170 -20.77 -19.59 -4.81
CA ALA A 170 -21.20 -20.55 -5.83
C ALA A 170 -20.14 -21.62 -6.12
N LEU A 171 -18.86 -21.23 -6.21
CA LEU A 171 -17.73 -22.15 -6.36
C LEU A 171 -17.62 -23.10 -5.17
N ILE A 172 -17.72 -22.59 -3.95
CA ILE A 172 -17.66 -23.39 -2.72
C ILE A 172 -18.80 -24.41 -2.71
N ILE A 173 -20.05 -23.99 -2.97
CA ILE A 173 -21.21 -24.88 -3.00
C ILE A 173 -21.04 -25.98 -4.07
N ASN A 174 -20.54 -25.63 -5.25
CA ASN A 174 -20.30 -26.61 -6.32
C ASN A 174 -19.18 -27.60 -5.96
N LEU A 175 -18.13 -27.16 -5.27
CA LEU A 175 -17.08 -28.05 -4.75
C LEU A 175 -17.61 -29.03 -3.71
N PHE A 176 -18.53 -28.61 -2.84
CA PHE A 176 -19.18 -29.49 -1.87
C PHE A 176 -20.14 -30.48 -2.53
N LYS A 177 -20.93 -30.04 -3.53
CA LYS A 177 -21.81 -30.94 -4.30
C LYS A 177 -21.05 -32.02 -5.08
N LYS A 178 -19.82 -31.73 -5.53
CA LYS A 178 -19.00 -32.70 -6.28
C LYS A 178 -18.30 -33.73 -5.38
N LYS A 179 -18.32 -33.52 -4.06
CA LYS A 179 -17.76 -34.43 -3.03
C LYS A 179 -18.81 -35.33 -2.37
N SER A 180 -20.10 -35.07 -2.60
CA SER A 180 -21.23 -35.92 -2.18
C SER A 180 -21.68 -36.83 -3.31
#